data_AF-A0A832WFB5-F1
#
_entry.id   AF-A0A832WFB5-F1
#
_cell.length_a   1.000
_cell.length_b   1.000
_cell.length_c   1.000
_cell.angle_alpha   90.00
_cell.angle_beta   90.00
_cell.angle_gamma   90.00
#
_symmetry.space_group_name_H-M   'P 1'
#
loop_
_entity.id
_entity.type
_entity.pdbx_description
1 polymer ?
#
loop_
_entity_poly.entity_id
_entity_poly.type
_entity_poly.pdbx_seq_one_letter_code
_entity_poly.pdbx_strand_id
1 'polypeptide(L)' 'MEKTTIAVSKKLWQELLSEKERLAAKTMEEAISKILQEYRELKRRIAILEIIEKTGRRALQQWRSC' A
#
# COMPACT_ATOMS: atom_id res chain seq x y z
N MET A 1 3.78 23.08 -6.40
CA MET A 1 2.86 22.11 -5.78
C MET A 1 1.69 22.86 -5.19
N GLU A 2 0.46 22.49 -5.55
CA GLU A 2 -0.74 23.10 -4.97
C GLU A 2 -0.92 22.63 -3.53
N LYS A 3 -1.09 23.57 -2.61
CA LYS A 3 -1.40 23.27 -1.21
C LYS A 3 -2.88 22.99 -1.10
N THR A 4 -3.23 21.76 -0.70
CA THR A 4 -4.61 21.36 -0.45
C THR A 4 -4.85 21.25 1.04
N THR A 5 -5.89 21.91 1.55
CA THR A 5 -6.34 21.76 2.94
C THR A 5 -7.44 20.72 3.00
N ILE A 6 -7.29 19.74 3.89
CA ILE A 6 -8.25 18.65 4.07
C ILE A 6 -8.64 18.58 5.54
N ALA A 7 -9.95 18.59 5.81
CA ALA A 7 -10.45 18.33 7.16
C ALA A 7 -10.40 16.83 7.44
N VAL A 8 -9.79 16.45 8.56
CA VAL A 8 -9.69 15.05 9.00
C VAL A 8 -10.18 14.91 10.43
N SER A 9 -10.62 13.70 10.80
CA SER A 9 -11.00 13.41 12.18
C SER A 9 -9.78 13.49 13.11
N LYS A 10 -10.02 13.80 14.40
CA LYS A 10 -8.96 13.81 15.42
C LYS A 10 -8.23 12.47 15.52
N LYS A 11 -8.96 11.35 15.36
CA LYS A 11 -8.39 10.00 15.39
C LYS A 11 -7.42 9.79 14.22
N LEU A 12 -7.85 10.09 12.99
CA LEU A 12 -6.99 9.96 11.82
C LEU A 12 -5.74 10.85 11.91
N TRP A 13 -5.87 12.05 12.48
CA TRP A 13 -4.73 12.91 12.72
C TRP A 13 -3.70 12.30 13.69
N GLN A 14 -4.15 11.64 14.76
CA GLN A 14 -3.25 10.95 15.70
C GLN A 14 -2.54 9.78 15.03
N GLU A 15 -3.27 8.96 14.25
CA GLU A 15 -2.67 7.87 13.48
C GLU A 15 -1.60 8.39 12.50
N LEU A 16 -1.88 9.50 11.81
CA LEU A 16 -0.91 10.13 10.91
C LEU A 16 0.35 10.64 11.64
N LEU A 17 0.21 11.16 12.87
CA LEU A 17 1.35 11.57 13.69
C LEU A 17 2.21 10.36 14.09
N SER A 18 1.59 9.25 14.52
CA SER A 18 2.31 8.01 14.83
C SER A 18 3.04 7.44 13.60
N GLU A 19 2.40 7.47 12.43
CA GLU A 19 3.03 7.02 11.18
C GLU A 19 4.18 7.93 10.76
N LYS A 20 4.05 9.25 10.95
CA LYS A 20 5.13 10.21 10.71
C LYS A 20 6.38 9.86 11.52
N GLU A 21 6.19 9.51 12.80
CA GLU A 21 7.28 9.06 13.68
C GLU A 21 7.88 7.73 13.21
N ARG A 22 7.04 6.73 12.93
CA ARG A 22 7.48 5.42 12.39
C ARG A 22 8.33 5.56 11.14
N LEU A 23 7.96 6.46 10.24
CA LEU A 23 8.61 6.70 8.95
C LEU A 23 9.78 7.69 9.02
N ALA A 24 10.11 8.19 10.22
CA ALA A 24 11.11 9.22 10.46
C ALA A 24 10.98 10.42 9.51
N ALA A 25 9.73 10.81 9.20
CA ALA A 25 9.44 11.88 8.26
C ALA A 25 9.52 13.25 8.95
N LYS A 26 10.14 14.24 8.29
CA LYS A 26 10.32 15.59 8.85
C LYS A 26 9.01 16.38 8.80
N THR A 27 8.26 16.23 7.71
CA THR A 27 6.98 16.92 7.50
C THR A 27 5.82 15.93 7.36
N MET A 28 4.59 16.41 7.57
CA MET A 28 3.40 15.59 7.35
C MET A 28 3.23 15.23 5.86
N GLU A 29 3.61 16.14 4.96
CA GLU A 29 3.62 15.91 3.53
C GLU A 29 4.56 14.76 3.12
N GLU A 30 5.75 14.73 3.72
CA GLU A 30 6.70 13.63 3.51
C GLU A 30 6.13 12.30 4.03
N ALA A 31 5.52 12.31 5.21
CA ALA A 31 4.86 11.13 5.79
C ALA A 31 3.77 10.60 4.84
N ILE A 32 2.86 11.48 4.38
CA ILE A 32 1.80 11.13 3.43
C ILE A 32 2.39 10.57 2.12
N SER A 33 3.44 11.21 1.60
CA SER A 33 4.09 10.77 0.36
C SER A 33 4.69 9.36 0.49
N LYS A 34 5.34 9.07 1.63
CA LYS A 34 5.88 7.75 1.95
C LYS A 34 4.77 6.71 2.10
N ILE A 35 3.70 7.01 2.84
CA ILE A 35 2.53 6.13 2.99
C ILE A 35 1.93 5.77 1.63
N LEU A 36 1.74 6.77 0.75
CA LEU A 36 1.21 6.56 -0.59
C LEU A 36 2.16 5.74 -1.47
N GLN A 37 3.47 5.84 -1.27
CA GLN A 37 4.45 4.99 -1.94
C GLN A 37 4.35 3.54 -1.46
N GLU A 38 4.36 3.29 -0.14
CA GLU A 38 4.21 1.95 0.44
C GLU A 38 2.93 1.29 -0.05
N TYR A 39 1.82 2.03 -0.09
CA TYR A 39 0.54 1.55 -0.63
C TYR A 39 0.63 1.12 -2.10
N ARG A 40 1.30 1.90 -2.95
CA ARG A 40 1.50 1.55 -4.37
C ARG A 40 2.36 0.32 -4.55
N GLU A 41 3.41 0.17 -3.76
CA GLU A 41 4.27 -1.01 -3.77
C GLU A 41 3.51 -2.26 -3.31
N LEU A 42 2.72 -2.14 -2.25
CA LEU A 42 1.88 -3.23 -1.76
C LEU A 42 0.87 -3.67 -2.82
N LYS A 43 0.21 -2.72 -3.49
CA LYS A 43 -0.73 -3.02 -4.58
C LYS A 43 -0.08 -3.79 -5.73
N ARG A 44 1.16 -3.44 -6.10
CA ARG A 44 1.92 -4.19 -7.11
C ARG A 44 2.25 -5.61 -6.66
N ARG A 45 2.67 -5.78 -5.40
CA ARG A 45 2.99 -7.11 -4.84
C ARG A 45 1.75 -8.01 -4.82
N ILE A 46 0.60 -7.49 -4.41
CA ILE A 46 -0.69 -8.21 -4.43
C ILE A 46 -1.00 -8.66 -5.86
N ALA A 47 -0.91 -7.77 -6.85
CA ALA A 47 -1.17 -8.13 -8.24
C ALA A 47 -0.25 -9.26 -8.76
N ILE A 48 1.03 -9.25 -8.39
CA ILE A 48 1.97 -10.33 -8.74
C ILE A 48 1.55 -11.64 -8.07
N LEU A 49 1.18 -11.61 -6.79
CA LEU A 49 0.73 -12.80 -6.07
C LEU A 49 -0.54 -13.40 -6.70
N GLU A 50 -1.50 -12.57 -7.11
CA GLU A 50 -2.71 -13.03 -7.82
C GLU A 50 -2.38 -13.69 -9.16
N ILE A 51 -1.41 -13.16 -9.90
CA ILE A 51 -0.94 -13.76 -11.17
C ILE A 51 -0.29 -15.12 -10.90
N ILE A 52 0.57 -15.21 -9.89
CA ILE A 52 1.23 -16.47 -9.49
C ILE A 52 0.18 -17.50 -9.09
N GLU A 53 -0.78 -17.12 -8.25
CA GLU A 53 -1.85 -18.00 -7.79
C GLU A 53 -2.71 -18.53 -8.96
N LYS A 54 -3.09 -17.66 -9.90
CA LYS A 54 -3.84 -18.06 -11.11
C LYS A 54 -3.03 -18.96 -12.04
N THR A 55 -1.72 -18.77 -12.11
CA THR A 55 -0.85 -19.57 -12.97
C THR A 55 -0.60 -20.95 -12.35
N GLY A 56 -0.30 -21.00 -11.05
CA GLY A 56 -0.16 -22.24 -10.29
C GLY A 56 -1.43 -23.09 -10.31
N ARG A 57 -2.62 -22.47 -10.14
CA ARG A 57 -3.91 -23.18 -10.26
C ARG A 57 -4.11 -23.82 -11.64
N ARG A 58 -3.75 -23.11 -12.71
CA ARG A 58 -3.84 -23.64 -14.09
C ARG A 58 -2.88 -24.80 -14.33
N ALA A 59 -1.64 -24.69 -13.87
CA ALA A 59 -0.67 -25.77 -13.97
C ALA A 59 -1.11 -27.03 -13.22
N LEU A 60 -1.68 -26.87 -12.01
CA LEU A 60 -2.21 -27.97 -11.22
C LEU A 60 -3.41 -28.65 -11.90
N GLN A 61 -4.31 -27.88 -12.51
CA GLN A 61 -5.43 -28.43 -13.27
C GLN A 61 -4.98 -29.23 -14.49
N GLN A 62 -3.98 -28.72 -15.22
CA GLN A 62 -3.39 -29.43 -16.37
C GLN A 62 -2.76 -30.75 -15.94
N TRP A 63 -1.98 -30.76 -14.86
CA TRP A 63 -1.34 -31.97 -14.35
C TRP A 63 -2.34 -33.03 -13.87
N ARG A 64 -3.48 -32.61 -13.28
CA ARG A 64 -4.56 -33.53 -12.88
C ARG A 64 -5.39 -34.07 -14.04
N SER A 65 -5.27 -33.48 -15.22
CA SER A 65 -6.01 -33.87 -16.44
C SER A 65 -5.16 -34.74 -17.38
N CYS A 66 -3.90 -35.00 -17.03
CA CYS A 66 -2.99 -35.95 -17.67
C CYS A 66 -2.96 -37.25 -16.87
#